data_AF-A0A517XM22-F1
#
_entry.id   AF-A0A517XM22-F1
#
_cell.length_a   1.000
_cell.length_b   1.000
_cell.length_c   1.000
_cell.angle_alpha   90.00
_cell.angle_beta   90.00
_cell.angle_gamma   90.00
#
_symmetry.space_group_name_H-M   'P 1'
#
loop_
_entity.id
_entity.type
_entity.pdbx_description
1 polymer ?
#
loop_
_entity_poly.entity_id
_entity_poly.type
_entity_poly.pdbx_seq_one_letter_code
_entity_poly.pdbx_strand_id
1 'polypeptide(L)'
;MRWFDLPPRSTLGPTGLVLSLALLLTPTAVLAALAVRHEALPIAAGAGVQLLFALVFLRAHPVWRPPVSGSVILLYLIALAWAYVPTRGHADWAVHVAQGVLLAGAVGLVALHDLTRTGAEPLRRANKWSRRIASRTHWPLQLADARLLPEVDALRDAVRDEPGPALALLSDPRPEVKVAALGSLEYRPDWRPGEAELVLKIAREAHEPAVRQAAAYALAGVKLPALVEDLAGFLRDPAAEVRHAAAEAVLWDGDRRWPLARTPVREALADPKLAADGPLFVGSAGLPAAAVADLMAWAEERPPLGTRAVLTLVEQYHRGMADGGRPELPSELAQLMLASETPTGLRVELAALLRDHHRLTPDLLDRMTNMDQPAPMRLFAAEVMLRADPNDADGIDVLRGLARHPNRELAVQIGGILQNVLGLDLGLVAGGPLPAPASKAAAEVARKVLGWANGQRPDGQRPTPPSRPGLAGLRETNFVPPASAERPRVF
;
A
#
# COMPACT_ATOMS: atom_id res chain seq x y z
N MET A 1 16.56 10.57 12.95
CA MET A 1 16.66 9.19 13.47
C MET A 1 16.32 9.19 14.95
N ARG A 2 15.17 8.61 15.35
CA ARG A 2 14.88 8.35 16.76
C ARG A 2 15.84 7.24 17.22
N TRP A 3 16.73 7.54 18.15
CA TRP A 3 17.70 6.58 18.70
C TRP A 3 17.07 5.41 19.48
N PHE A 4 15.73 5.35 19.57
CA PHE A 4 14.98 4.44 20.44
C PHE A 4 14.18 3.35 19.71
N ASP A 5 14.09 3.37 18.38
CA ASP A 5 13.48 2.26 17.63
C ASP A 5 14.53 1.15 17.44
N LEU A 6 14.89 0.50 18.55
CA LEU A 6 15.75 -0.67 18.57
C LEU A 6 14.94 -1.89 18.09
N PRO A 7 15.35 -2.58 17.01
CA PRO A 7 14.70 -3.81 16.58
C PRO A 7 14.64 -4.85 17.71
N PRO A 8 13.59 -5.68 17.75
CA PRO A 8 13.32 -6.60 18.86
C PRO A 8 14.49 -7.56 19.13
N ARG A 9 14.62 -7.96 20.41
CA ARG A 9 15.69 -8.76 21.02
C ARG A 9 15.98 -10.13 20.37
N SER A 10 15.23 -10.56 19.35
CA SER A 10 15.13 -11.95 18.89
C SER A 10 16.09 -12.37 17.77
N THR A 11 17.02 -11.53 17.31
CA THR A 11 17.79 -11.81 16.08
C THR A 11 19.20 -12.38 16.27
N LEU A 12 19.70 -12.44 17.51
CA LEU A 12 21.01 -13.04 17.77
C LEU A 12 20.83 -14.52 18.07
N GLY A 13 21.30 -15.36 17.13
CA GLY A 13 21.43 -16.78 17.39
C GLY A 13 22.28 -17.05 18.65
N PRO A 14 22.16 -18.24 19.26
CA PRO A 14 22.88 -18.60 20.49
C PRO A 14 24.39 -18.42 20.36
N THR A 15 24.94 -18.58 19.16
CA THR A 15 26.36 -18.35 18.85
C THR A 15 26.79 -16.90 19.06
N GLY A 16 25.97 -15.93 18.65
CA GLY A 16 26.25 -14.51 18.84
C GLY A 16 26.25 -14.10 20.30
N LEU A 17 25.36 -14.69 21.10
CA LEU A 17 25.30 -14.49 22.55
C LEU A 17 26.54 -15.03 23.25
N VAL A 18 26.95 -16.26 22.93
CA VAL A 18 28.16 -16.88 23.50
C VAL A 18 29.41 -16.09 23.13
N LEU A 19 29.56 -15.68 21.87
CA LEU A 19 30.70 -14.88 21.43
C LEU A 19 30.76 -13.52 22.14
N SER A 20 29.61 -12.88 22.32
CA SER A 20 29.53 -11.57 22.99
C SER A 20 29.86 -11.68 24.48
N LEU A 21 29.37 -12.72 25.17
CA LEU A 21 29.74 -13.01 26.55
C LEU A 21 31.24 -13.32 26.69
N ALA A 22 31.78 -14.13 25.78
CA ALA A 22 33.19 -14.46 25.77
C ALA A 22 34.04 -13.19 25.61
N LEU A 23 33.73 -12.33 24.64
CA LEU A 23 34.45 -11.07 24.43
C LEU A 23 34.32 -10.11 25.61
N LEU A 24 33.16 -10.04 26.26
CA LEU A 24 32.94 -9.19 27.43
C LEU A 24 33.70 -9.67 28.67
N LEU A 25 33.76 -10.99 28.90
CA LEU A 25 34.37 -11.58 30.10
C LEU A 25 35.87 -11.86 29.95
N THR A 26 36.40 -11.86 28.72
CA THR A 26 37.83 -12.12 28.45
C THR A 26 38.77 -11.22 29.27
N PRO A 27 38.59 -9.88 29.35
CA PRO A 27 39.49 -9.03 30.14
C PRO A 27 39.53 -9.42 31.63
N THR A 28 38.37 -9.72 32.19
CA THR A 28 38.22 -10.17 33.58
C THR A 28 38.91 -11.53 33.80
N ALA A 29 38.69 -12.49 32.90
CA ALA A 29 39.29 -13.82 33.00
C ALA A 29 40.82 -13.78 32.91
N VAL A 30 41.37 -12.94 32.02
CA VAL A 30 42.81 -12.76 31.88
C VAL A 30 43.42 -12.15 33.14
N LEU A 31 42.81 -11.11 33.71
CA LEU A 31 43.29 -10.51 34.97
C LEU A 31 43.17 -11.46 36.15
N ALA A 32 42.07 -12.23 36.26
CA ALA A 32 41.90 -13.22 37.32
C ALA A 32 42.97 -14.31 37.24
N ALA A 33 43.28 -14.80 36.04
CA ALA A 33 44.35 -15.78 35.83
C ALA A 33 45.73 -15.24 36.24
N LEU A 34 46.05 -13.99 35.88
CA LEU A 34 47.28 -13.33 36.32
C LEU A 34 47.32 -13.12 37.84
N ALA A 35 46.20 -12.74 38.45
CA ALA A 35 46.09 -12.52 39.89
C ALA A 35 46.35 -13.81 40.68
N VAL A 36 45.78 -14.93 40.23
CA VAL A 36 46.02 -16.26 40.84
C VAL A 36 47.47 -16.68 40.69
N ARG A 37 48.10 -16.42 39.54
CA ARG A 37 49.48 -16.86 39.28
C ARG A 37 50.54 -16.07 40.06
N HIS A 38 50.33 -14.77 40.24
CA HIS A 38 51.34 -13.88 40.83
C HIS A 38 51.01 -13.45 42.27
N GLU A 39 49.89 -13.92 42.82
CA GLU A 39 49.38 -13.54 44.15
C GLU A 39 49.31 -12.01 44.37
N ALA A 40 49.13 -11.26 43.28
CA ALA A 40 49.19 -9.81 43.27
C ALA A 40 47.82 -9.20 43.55
N LEU A 41 47.62 -8.71 44.79
CA LEU A 41 46.38 -8.05 45.22
C LEU A 41 45.90 -6.93 44.27
N PRO A 42 46.77 -6.07 43.69
CA PRO A 42 46.32 -5.04 42.75
C PRO A 42 45.68 -5.59 41.47
N ILE A 43 46.18 -6.72 40.96
CA ILE A 43 45.62 -7.37 39.76
C ILE A 43 44.27 -8.01 40.10
N ALA A 44 44.14 -8.62 41.28
CA ALA A 44 42.88 -9.17 41.77
C ALA A 44 41.80 -8.08 41.91
N ALA A 45 42.17 -6.91 42.46
CA ALA A 45 41.26 -5.76 42.54
C ALA A 45 40.84 -5.28 41.14
N GLY A 46 41.79 -5.20 40.19
CA GLY A 46 41.50 -4.90 38.79
C GLY A 46 40.51 -5.88 38.15
N ALA A 47 40.67 -7.19 38.40
CA ALA A 47 39.73 -8.22 37.94
C ALA A 47 38.33 -8.03 38.53
N GLY A 48 38.23 -7.72 39.83
CA GLY A 48 36.95 -7.44 40.49
C GLY A 48 36.23 -6.21 39.91
N VAL A 49 36.97 -5.13 39.64
CA VAL A 49 36.43 -3.92 39.00
C VAL A 49 35.96 -4.22 37.57
N GLN A 50 36.73 -4.98 36.80
CA GLN A 50 36.35 -5.39 35.44
C GLN A 50 35.11 -6.28 35.42
N LEU A 51 34.97 -7.21 36.37
CA LEU A 51 33.77 -8.02 36.53
C LEU A 51 32.55 -7.14 36.83
N LEU A 52 32.70 -6.15 37.71
CA LEU A 52 31.61 -5.22 38.02
C LEU A 52 31.19 -4.44 36.76
N PHE A 53 32.13 -3.93 35.98
CA PHE A 53 31.80 -3.28 34.71
C PHE A 53 31.10 -4.23 33.75
N ALA A 54 31.60 -5.46 33.58
CA ALA A 54 30.96 -6.47 32.73
C ALA A 54 29.51 -6.75 33.17
N LEU A 55 29.24 -6.89 34.47
CA LEU A 55 27.90 -7.08 35.02
C LEU A 55 27.00 -5.85 34.83
N VAL A 56 27.55 -4.65 35.00
CA VAL A 56 26.84 -3.40 34.72
C VAL A 56 26.49 -3.31 33.24
N PHE A 57 27.40 -3.64 32.32
CA PHE A 57 27.10 -3.68 30.89
C PHE A 57 26.05 -4.73 30.55
N LEU A 58 26.13 -5.92 31.16
CA LEU A 58 25.13 -6.98 31.02
C LEU A 58 23.72 -6.52 31.41
N ARG A 59 23.62 -5.66 32.45
CA ARG A 59 22.35 -5.17 33.02
C ARG A 59 21.85 -3.89 32.36
N ALA A 60 22.73 -2.92 32.13
CA ALA A 60 22.38 -1.55 31.74
C ALA A 60 22.20 -1.38 30.23
N HIS A 61 22.92 -2.16 29.43
CA HIS A 61 22.87 -2.04 27.98
C HIS A 61 22.30 -3.32 27.36
N PRO A 62 21.06 -3.31 26.83
CA PRO A 62 20.60 -4.35 25.91
C PRO A 62 21.33 -4.29 24.54
N VAL A 63 22.51 -3.68 24.48
CA VAL A 63 23.34 -3.45 23.29
C VAL A 63 24.13 -4.73 22.98
N TRP A 64 23.39 -5.82 22.73
CA TRP A 64 23.95 -7.10 22.29
C TRP A 64 24.12 -7.19 20.77
N ARG A 65 23.97 -6.08 20.04
CA ARG A 65 24.43 -6.03 18.64
C ARG A 65 25.95 -6.22 18.62
N PRO A 66 26.53 -6.83 17.57
CA PRO A 66 27.86 -7.42 17.60
C PRO A 66 28.88 -6.51 18.32
N PRO A 67 29.76 -7.10 19.15
CA PRO A 67 30.24 -6.55 20.42
C PRO A 67 31.36 -5.53 20.24
N VAL A 68 31.05 -4.46 19.51
CA VAL A 68 32.01 -3.44 19.15
C VAL A 68 31.52 -2.07 19.56
N SER A 69 31.01 -1.97 20.79
CA SER A 69 30.87 -0.67 21.41
C SER A 69 32.25 -0.16 21.81
N GLY A 70 32.47 1.15 21.69
CA GLY A 70 33.69 1.80 22.20
C GLY A 70 33.94 1.48 23.67
N SER A 71 32.90 1.16 24.44
CA SER A 71 32.98 0.75 25.83
C SER A 71 33.69 -0.59 26.03
N VAL A 72 33.45 -1.61 25.19
CA VAL A 72 34.17 -2.89 25.30
C VAL A 72 35.65 -2.69 24.99
N ILE A 73 35.97 -1.88 23.96
CA ILE A 73 37.36 -1.50 23.65
C ILE A 73 38.01 -0.85 24.89
N LEU A 74 37.32 0.08 25.55
CA LEU A 74 37.80 0.73 26.76
C LEU A 74 38.04 -0.27 27.91
N LEU A 75 37.20 -1.28 28.08
CA LEU A 75 37.42 -2.34 29.10
C LEU A 75 38.72 -3.09 28.86
N TYR A 76 39.02 -3.44 27.61
CA TYR A 76 40.29 -4.10 27.27
C TYR A 76 41.49 -3.19 27.56
N LEU A 77 41.39 -1.89 27.27
CA LEU A 77 42.46 -0.92 27.57
C LEU A 77 42.64 -0.70 29.08
N ILE A 78 41.56 -0.63 29.85
CA ILE A 78 41.62 -0.53 31.32
C ILE A 78 42.24 -1.81 31.90
N ALA A 79 41.86 -2.98 31.40
CA ALA A 79 42.44 -4.25 31.84
C ALA A 79 43.93 -4.33 31.48
N LEU A 80 44.31 -3.85 30.30
CA LEU A 80 45.71 -3.77 29.90
C LEU A 80 46.51 -2.87 30.85
N ALA A 81 45.95 -1.74 31.28
CA ALA A 81 46.58 -0.87 32.28
C ALA A 81 46.75 -1.57 33.64
N TRP A 82 45.73 -2.29 34.11
CA TRP A 82 45.80 -3.11 35.34
C TRP A 82 46.80 -4.27 35.24
N ALA A 83 46.97 -4.85 34.06
CA ALA A 83 47.99 -5.87 33.84
C ALA A 83 49.39 -5.26 33.77
N TYR A 84 49.56 -4.07 33.17
CA TYR A 84 50.86 -3.46 32.90
C TYR A 84 51.50 -2.77 34.11
N VAL A 85 50.73 -2.00 34.88
CA VAL A 85 51.28 -1.19 35.99
C VAL A 85 51.94 -2.04 37.09
N PRO A 86 51.29 -3.11 37.62
CA PRO A 86 51.88 -3.90 38.71
C PRO A 86 53.00 -4.85 38.24
N THR A 87 53.04 -5.19 36.96
CA THR A 87 53.99 -6.19 36.41
C THR A 87 55.19 -5.55 35.72
N ARG A 88 55.37 -4.23 35.84
CA ARG A 88 56.47 -3.51 35.20
C ARG A 88 57.82 -4.09 35.66
N GLY A 89 58.62 -4.56 34.70
CA GLY A 89 59.93 -5.19 34.98
C GLY A 89 59.88 -6.69 35.29
N HIS A 90 58.70 -7.33 35.30
CA HIS A 90 58.61 -8.79 35.39
C HIS A 90 58.95 -9.42 34.04
N ALA A 91 59.78 -10.48 34.06
CA ALA A 91 60.18 -11.24 32.88
C ALA A 91 59.32 -12.50 32.64
N ASP A 92 58.19 -12.67 33.35
CA ASP A 92 57.32 -13.83 33.16
C ASP A 92 56.59 -13.74 31.81
N TRP A 93 56.74 -14.79 31.01
CA TRP A 93 56.08 -14.94 29.72
C TRP A 93 54.54 -14.81 29.83
N ALA A 94 53.95 -15.23 30.95
CA ALA A 94 52.50 -15.18 31.13
C ALA A 94 51.95 -13.75 31.16
N VAL A 95 52.70 -12.81 31.73
CA VAL A 95 52.37 -11.39 31.73
C VAL A 95 52.36 -10.85 30.30
N HIS A 96 53.38 -11.19 29.50
CA HIS A 96 53.45 -10.77 28.10
C HIS A 96 52.33 -11.36 27.24
N VAL A 97 51.98 -12.64 27.46
CA VAL A 97 50.85 -13.27 26.78
C VAL A 97 49.54 -12.59 27.15
N ALA A 98 49.29 -12.34 28.44
CA ALA A 98 48.09 -11.66 28.90
C ALA A 98 47.96 -10.24 28.33
N GLN A 99 49.04 -9.45 28.38
CA GLN A 99 49.09 -8.12 27.76
C GLN A 99 48.87 -8.19 26.24
N GLY A 100 49.46 -9.19 25.57
CA GLY A 100 49.29 -9.44 24.14
C GLY A 100 47.84 -9.77 23.78
N VAL A 101 47.17 -10.64 24.55
CA VAL A 101 45.75 -10.99 24.34
C VAL A 101 44.86 -9.77 24.53
N LEU A 102 45.09 -8.97 25.58
CA LEU A 102 44.31 -7.76 25.84
C LEU A 102 44.52 -6.70 24.74
N LEU A 103 45.76 -6.50 24.30
CA LEU A 103 46.07 -5.55 23.22
C LEU A 103 45.50 -6.01 21.87
N ALA A 104 45.73 -7.27 21.50
CA ALA A 104 45.22 -7.84 20.24
C ALA A 104 43.68 -7.84 20.22
N GLY A 105 43.05 -8.14 21.35
CA GLY A 105 41.60 -8.02 21.53
C GLY A 105 41.11 -6.58 21.31
N ALA A 106 41.74 -5.59 21.95
CA ALA A 106 41.38 -4.18 21.77
C ALA A 106 41.54 -3.72 20.30
N VAL A 107 42.67 -4.03 19.66
CA VAL A 107 42.92 -3.67 18.25
C VAL A 107 41.94 -4.37 17.31
N GLY A 108 41.68 -5.67 17.52
CA GLY A 108 40.71 -6.43 16.73
C GLY A 108 39.30 -5.85 16.85
N LEU A 109 38.90 -5.45 18.07
CA LEU A 109 37.64 -4.75 18.29
C LEU A 109 37.62 -3.38 17.61
N VAL A 110 38.66 -2.56 17.68
CA VAL A 110 38.71 -1.28 16.94
C VAL A 110 38.58 -1.51 15.43
N ALA A 111 39.31 -2.47 14.87
CA ALA A 111 39.21 -2.79 13.45
C ALA A 111 37.80 -3.26 13.05
N LEU A 112 37.16 -4.07 13.88
CA LEU A 112 35.77 -4.49 13.66
C LEU A 112 34.79 -3.31 13.84
N HIS A 113 35.08 -2.38 14.74
CA HIS A 113 34.28 -1.19 14.98
C HIS A 113 34.33 -0.29 13.75
N ASP A 114 35.53 -0.08 13.20
CA ASP A 114 35.71 0.72 12.01
C ASP A 114 35.11 0.05 10.78
N LEU A 115 35.20 -1.28 10.64
CA LEU A 115 34.53 -2.03 9.56
C LEU A 115 33.00 -1.91 9.62
N THR A 116 32.43 -1.96 10.82
CA THR A 116 30.97 -1.80 11.01
C THR A 116 30.55 -0.35 10.82
N ARG A 117 31.33 0.61 11.33
CA ARG A 117 31.08 2.05 11.21
C ARG A 117 31.21 2.56 9.78
N THR A 118 32.14 2.03 8.99
CA THR A 118 32.36 2.42 7.59
C THR A 118 31.30 1.87 6.64
N GLY A 119 30.39 1.01 7.10
CA GLY A 119 29.38 0.38 6.23
C GLY A 119 29.96 -0.66 5.26
N ALA A 120 31.21 -1.09 5.46
CA ALA A 120 31.88 -2.06 4.58
C ALA A 120 31.17 -3.42 4.55
N GLU A 121 30.59 -3.87 5.68
CA GLU A 121 29.83 -5.12 5.74
C GLU A 121 28.51 -5.07 4.94
N PRO A 122 27.60 -4.08 5.15
CA PRO A 122 26.45 -3.88 4.28
C PRO A 122 26.83 -3.84 2.80
N LEU A 123 27.88 -3.09 2.43
CA LEU A 123 28.34 -3.00 1.04
C LEU A 123 28.83 -4.35 0.50
N ARG A 124 29.56 -5.14 1.29
CA ARG A 124 29.98 -6.50 0.89
C ARG A 124 28.77 -7.43 0.70
N ARG A 125 27.78 -7.36 1.59
CA ARG A 125 26.54 -8.14 1.47
C ARG A 125 25.74 -7.72 0.24
N ALA A 126 25.60 -6.42 0.00
CA ALA A 126 24.92 -5.88 -1.17
C ALA A 126 25.61 -6.31 -2.48
N ASN A 127 26.94 -6.23 -2.54
CA ASN A 127 27.71 -6.72 -3.68
C ASN A 127 27.59 -8.23 -3.89
N LYS A 128 27.56 -9.02 -2.80
CA LYS A 128 27.34 -10.48 -2.88
C LYS A 128 25.99 -10.79 -3.52
N TRP A 129 24.92 -10.17 -3.04
CA TRP A 129 23.57 -10.39 -3.58
C TRP A 129 23.41 -9.84 -4.99
N SER A 130 24.00 -8.69 -5.29
CA SER A 130 24.00 -8.12 -6.64
C SER A 130 24.66 -9.06 -7.65
N ARG A 131 25.82 -9.64 -7.31
CA ARG A 131 26.48 -10.66 -8.16
C ARG A 131 25.63 -11.92 -8.31
N ARG A 132 24.93 -12.35 -7.25
CA ARG A 132 24.04 -13.51 -7.30
C ARG A 132 22.84 -13.28 -8.21
N ILE A 133 22.22 -12.10 -8.15
CA ILE A 133 21.14 -11.69 -9.05
C ILE A 133 21.66 -11.61 -10.49
N ALA A 134 22.81 -10.97 -10.73
CA ALA A 134 23.40 -10.87 -12.06
C ALA A 134 23.78 -12.24 -12.66
N SER A 135 24.26 -13.19 -11.85
CA SER A 135 24.64 -14.54 -12.32
C SER A 135 23.45 -15.50 -12.41
N ARG A 136 22.24 -15.09 -12.02
CA ARG A 136 21.06 -15.94 -12.05
C ARG A 136 20.62 -16.22 -13.49
N THR A 137 20.39 -17.50 -13.78
CA THR A 137 19.93 -17.99 -15.09
C THR A 137 18.46 -18.39 -15.11
N HIS A 138 17.90 -18.79 -13.96
CA HIS A 138 16.52 -19.27 -13.85
C HIS A 138 15.61 -18.18 -13.27
N TRP A 139 14.77 -17.60 -14.11
CA TRP A 139 13.86 -16.51 -13.75
C TRP A 139 12.40 -16.96 -13.76
N PRO A 140 11.52 -16.32 -12.97
CA PRO A 140 10.09 -16.58 -13.05
C PRO A 140 9.55 -16.23 -14.44
N LEU A 141 8.47 -16.89 -14.86
CA LEU A 141 7.85 -16.67 -16.17
C LEU A 141 7.26 -15.26 -16.29
N GLN A 142 6.70 -14.73 -15.21
CA GLN A 142 6.21 -13.35 -15.18
C GLN A 142 7.34 -12.44 -14.70
N LEU A 143 7.70 -11.44 -15.51
CA LEU A 143 8.78 -10.51 -15.17
C LEU A 143 8.54 -9.79 -13.84
N ALA A 144 7.29 -9.46 -13.52
CA ALA A 144 6.92 -8.80 -12.28
C ALA A 144 7.26 -9.62 -11.03
N ASP A 145 7.25 -10.95 -11.12
CA ASP A 145 7.57 -11.85 -9.99
C ASP A 145 9.06 -11.84 -9.64
N ALA A 146 9.93 -11.32 -10.52
CA ALA A 146 11.36 -11.22 -10.24
C ALA A 146 11.65 -10.35 -9.00
N ARG A 147 10.75 -9.44 -8.62
CA ARG A 147 10.86 -8.62 -7.40
C ARG A 147 10.61 -9.40 -6.12
N LEU A 148 9.94 -10.55 -6.19
CA LEU A 148 9.57 -11.41 -5.05
C LEU A 148 10.61 -12.49 -4.76
N LEU A 149 11.75 -12.46 -5.44
CA LEU A 149 12.81 -13.43 -5.23
C LEU A 149 13.47 -13.22 -3.85
N PRO A 150 13.84 -14.29 -3.14
CA PRO A 150 14.49 -14.17 -1.83
C PRO A 150 15.85 -13.44 -1.91
N GLU A 151 16.53 -13.51 -3.07
CA GLU A 151 17.72 -12.70 -3.32
C GLU A 151 17.44 -11.20 -3.36
N VAL A 152 16.26 -10.79 -3.82
CA VAL A 152 15.85 -9.38 -3.89
C VAL A 152 15.54 -8.85 -2.50
N ASP A 153 14.84 -9.63 -1.66
CA ASP A 153 14.62 -9.26 -0.26
C ASP A 153 15.94 -9.13 0.50
N ALA A 154 16.86 -10.08 0.30
CA ALA A 154 18.18 -10.01 0.92
C ALA A 154 19.03 -8.83 0.40
N LEU A 155 18.87 -8.46 -0.88
CA LEU A 155 19.51 -7.27 -1.43
C LEU A 155 18.88 -6.00 -0.85
N ARG A 156 17.55 -5.91 -0.76
CA ARG A 156 16.80 -4.79 -0.19
C ARG A 156 17.28 -4.43 1.21
N ASP A 157 17.44 -5.44 2.05
CA ASP A 157 17.99 -5.26 3.40
C ASP A 157 19.45 -4.78 3.39
N ALA A 158 20.26 -5.25 2.43
CA ALA A 158 21.66 -4.88 2.34
C ALA A 158 21.90 -3.48 1.75
N VAL A 159 21.00 -3.00 0.88
CA VAL A 159 21.13 -1.70 0.19
C VAL A 159 20.44 -0.56 0.92
N ARG A 160 19.82 -0.78 2.08
CA ARG A 160 19.06 0.24 2.84
C ARG A 160 19.83 1.55 3.00
N ASP A 161 21.12 1.50 3.29
CA ASP A 161 21.96 2.69 3.47
C ASP A 161 22.63 3.14 2.15
N GLU A 162 23.10 2.20 1.34
CA GLU A 162 23.86 2.46 0.10
C GLU A 162 23.21 1.74 -1.10
N PRO A 163 22.50 2.45 -2.00
CA PRO A 163 21.79 1.86 -3.13
C PRO A 163 22.70 1.55 -4.32
N GLY A 164 23.93 2.05 -4.33
CA GLY A 164 24.90 1.92 -5.42
C GLY A 164 25.00 0.52 -6.03
N PRO A 165 25.12 -0.57 -5.24
CA PRO A 165 25.15 -1.92 -5.78
C PRO A 165 23.90 -2.33 -6.57
N ALA A 166 22.71 -1.94 -6.12
CA ALA A 166 21.46 -2.19 -6.85
C ALA A 166 21.35 -1.29 -8.09
N LEU A 167 21.75 -0.01 -7.99
CA LEU A 167 21.75 0.91 -9.13
C LEU A 167 22.70 0.44 -10.24
N ALA A 168 23.84 -0.15 -9.89
CA ALA A 168 24.78 -0.72 -10.86
C ALA A 168 24.16 -1.86 -11.70
N LEU A 169 23.19 -2.59 -11.15
CA LEU A 169 22.47 -3.64 -11.89
C LEU A 169 21.53 -3.09 -12.97
N LEU A 170 21.14 -1.81 -12.91
CA LEU A 170 20.25 -1.21 -13.90
C LEU A 170 20.90 -1.07 -15.29
N SER A 171 22.23 -1.18 -15.37
CA SER A 171 22.98 -1.24 -16.63
C SER A 171 22.95 -2.63 -17.31
N ASP A 172 22.47 -3.68 -16.64
CA ASP A 172 22.34 -5.01 -17.24
C ASP A 172 21.27 -4.98 -18.36
N PRO A 173 21.50 -5.60 -19.53
CA PRO A 173 20.53 -5.59 -20.62
C PRO A 173 19.25 -6.38 -20.30
N ARG A 174 19.28 -7.33 -19.36
CA ARG A 174 18.15 -8.23 -19.08
C ARG A 174 17.08 -7.54 -18.22
N PRO A 175 15.80 -7.54 -18.64
CA PRO A 175 14.73 -6.90 -17.88
C PRO A 175 14.51 -7.53 -16.51
N GLU A 176 14.74 -8.84 -16.35
CA GLU A 176 14.59 -9.55 -15.08
C GLU A 176 15.54 -9.01 -14.01
N VAL A 177 16.79 -8.74 -14.41
CA VAL A 177 17.81 -8.15 -13.52
C VAL A 177 17.41 -6.73 -13.12
N LYS A 178 16.90 -5.93 -14.07
CA LYS A 178 16.41 -4.58 -13.77
C LYS A 178 15.22 -4.60 -12.82
N VAL A 179 14.23 -5.48 -13.03
CA VAL A 179 13.08 -5.63 -12.12
C VAL A 179 13.53 -6.05 -10.73
N ALA A 180 14.44 -7.03 -10.63
CA ALA A 180 15.00 -7.46 -9.34
C ALA A 180 15.75 -6.33 -8.62
N ALA A 181 16.56 -5.56 -9.35
CA ALA A 181 17.28 -4.41 -8.82
C ALA A 181 16.33 -3.31 -8.33
N LEU A 182 15.33 -2.93 -9.13
CA LEU A 182 14.31 -1.95 -8.76
C LEU A 182 13.44 -2.44 -7.59
N GLY A 183 13.11 -3.73 -7.57
CA GLY A 183 12.45 -4.41 -6.45
C GLY A 183 13.21 -4.22 -5.13
N SER A 184 14.55 -4.30 -5.16
CA SER A 184 15.37 -4.07 -3.98
C SER A 184 15.41 -2.60 -3.51
N LEU A 185 14.93 -1.67 -4.34
CA LEU A 185 14.87 -0.23 -4.06
C LEU A 185 13.46 0.26 -3.71
N GLU A 186 12.45 -0.64 -3.67
CA GLU A 186 11.05 -0.30 -3.36
C GLU A 186 10.92 0.49 -2.04
N TYR A 187 10.15 1.58 -2.09
CA TYR A 187 9.80 2.44 -0.95
C TYR A 187 10.99 3.05 -0.18
N ARG A 188 12.16 3.16 -0.81
CA ARG A 188 13.35 3.74 -0.19
C ARG A 188 13.13 5.22 0.18
N PRO A 189 13.28 5.64 1.46
CA PRO A 189 12.95 6.99 1.89
C PRO A 189 14.02 8.04 1.57
N ASP A 190 15.27 7.63 1.38
CA ASP A 190 16.43 8.54 1.30
C ASP A 190 17.23 8.27 0.03
N TRP A 191 17.27 9.28 -0.85
CA TRP A 191 17.95 9.24 -2.15
C TRP A 191 19.09 10.26 -2.16
N ARG A 192 20.26 9.89 -2.68
CA ARG A 192 21.31 10.87 -2.97
C ARG A 192 21.01 11.59 -4.29
N PRO A 193 21.57 12.80 -4.50
CA PRO A 193 21.37 13.53 -5.74
C PRO A 193 21.73 12.69 -6.97
N GLY A 194 20.83 12.60 -7.95
CA GLY A 194 21.03 11.85 -9.20
C GLY A 194 20.58 10.38 -9.17
N GLU A 195 20.43 9.77 -8.00
CA GLU A 195 20.07 8.35 -7.89
C GLU A 195 18.62 8.09 -8.31
N ALA A 196 17.69 8.93 -7.87
CA ALA A 196 16.27 8.80 -8.21
C ALA A 196 16.02 9.21 -9.68
N GLU A 197 16.74 10.22 -10.16
CA GLU A 197 16.75 10.65 -11.55
C GLU A 197 17.22 9.52 -12.48
N LEU A 198 18.21 8.73 -12.07
CA LEU A 198 18.65 7.55 -12.81
C LEU A 198 17.52 6.51 -12.92
N VAL A 199 16.84 6.20 -11.82
CA VAL A 199 15.70 5.26 -11.83
C VAL A 199 14.59 5.75 -12.75
N LEU A 200 14.25 7.04 -12.68
CA LEU A 200 13.24 7.65 -13.55
C LEU A 200 13.65 7.60 -15.03
N LYS A 201 14.92 7.86 -15.34
CA LYS A 201 15.46 7.74 -16.70
C LYS A 201 15.28 6.31 -17.22
N ILE A 202 15.66 5.32 -16.43
CA ILE A 202 15.50 3.90 -16.79
C ILE A 202 14.03 3.56 -17.02
N ALA A 203 13.12 4.07 -16.19
CA ALA A 203 11.68 3.86 -16.36
C ALA A 203 11.16 4.45 -17.68
N ARG A 204 11.61 5.65 -18.06
CA ARG A 204 11.20 6.31 -19.31
C ARG A 204 11.71 5.60 -20.56
N GLU A 205 12.90 5.01 -20.49
CA GLU A 205 13.54 4.31 -21.61
C GLU A 205 13.12 2.84 -21.73
N ALA A 206 12.51 2.26 -20.68
CA ALA A 206 12.16 0.85 -20.64
C ALA A 206 10.93 0.50 -21.50
N HIS A 207 11.12 -0.44 -22.42
CA HIS A 207 10.02 -1.01 -23.22
C HIS A 207 9.10 -1.92 -22.40
N GLU A 208 9.69 -2.72 -21.51
CA GLU A 208 8.97 -3.69 -20.70
C GLU A 208 8.15 -3.02 -19.59
N PRO A 209 6.83 -3.27 -19.50
CA PRO A 209 5.98 -2.66 -18.48
C PRO A 209 6.37 -3.07 -17.05
N ALA A 210 6.84 -4.30 -16.85
CA ALA A 210 7.30 -4.76 -15.54
C ALA A 210 8.47 -3.93 -14.98
N VAL A 211 9.36 -3.44 -15.85
CA VAL A 211 10.48 -2.56 -15.44
C VAL A 211 9.95 -1.18 -15.01
N ARG A 212 9.00 -0.62 -15.78
CA ARG A 212 8.37 0.67 -15.43
C ARG A 212 7.57 0.58 -14.14
N GLN A 213 6.84 -0.51 -13.95
CA GLN A 213 6.09 -0.82 -12.74
C GLN A 213 7.02 -0.88 -11.52
N ALA A 214 8.10 -1.66 -11.59
CA ALA A 214 9.06 -1.78 -10.50
C ALA A 214 9.75 -0.44 -10.21
N ALA A 215 10.03 0.37 -11.23
CA ALA A 215 10.59 1.70 -11.05
C ALA A 215 9.62 2.66 -10.35
N ALA A 216 8.32 2.61 -10.65
CA ALA A 216 7.31 3.40 -9.94
C ALA A 216 7.30 3.07 -8.44
N TYR A 217 7.37 1.80 -8.06
CA TYR A 217 7.48 1.38 -6.66
C TYR A 217 8.81 1.77 -6.01
N ALA A 218 9.93 1.70 -6.73
CA ALA A 218 11.22 2.21 -6.25
C ALA A 218 11.14 3.72 -5.92
N LEU A 219 10.55 4.50 -6.83
CA LEU A 219 10.38 5.95 -6.67
C LEU A 219 9.30 6.32 -5.65
N ALA A 220 8.56 5.37 -5.11
CA ALA A 220 7.53 5.62 -4.12
C ALA A 220 8.06 6.28 -2.85
N GLY A 221 9.36 6.31 -2.55
CA GLY A 221 9.91 7.06 -1.40
C GLY A 221 10.53 8.42 -1.73
N VAL A 222 10.48 8.89 -2.98
CA VAL A 222 11.12 10.14 -3.41
C VAL A 222 10.48 11.39 -2.79
N LYS A 223 11.31 12.36 -2.38
CA LYS A 223 10.84 13.58 -1.69
C LYS A 223 10.88 14.83 -2.56
N LEU A 224 11.59 14.78 -3.69
CA LEU A 224 11.79 15.91 -4.59
C LEU A 224 10.51 16.17 -5.40
N PRO A 225 9.92 17.39 -5.35
CA PRO A 225 8.65 17.67 -6.01
C PRO A 225 8.61 17.33 -7.49
N ALA A 226 9.64 17.72 -8.25
CA ALA A 226 9.74 17.43 -9.68
C ALA A 226 9.70 15.92 -9.98
N LEU A 227 10.32 15.09 -9.14
CA LEU A 227 10.30 13.63 -9.32
C LEU A 227 8.97 13.00 -8.94
N VAL A 228 8.23 13.60 -7.99
CA VAL A 228 6.86 13.17 -7.66
C VAL A 228 5.92 13.48 -8.83
N GLU A 229 6.04 14.65 -9.44
CA GLU A 229 5.27 15.02 -10.64
C GLU A 229 5.59 14.08 -11.82
N ASP A 230 6.87 13.81 -12.05
CA ASP A 230 7.31 12.87 -13.09
C ASP A 230 6.82 11.44 -12.84
N LEU A 231 6.84 10.98 -11.59
CA LEU A 231 6.27 9.69 -11.17
C LEU A 231 4.75 9.65 -11.45
N ALA A 232 4.04 10.73 -11.13
CA ALA A 232 2.61 10.82 -11.39
C ALA A 232 2.29 10.85 -12.91
N GLY A 233 3.27 11.18 -13.76
CA GLY A 233 3.16 11.01 -15.22
C GLY A 233 2.86 9.58 -15.65
N PHE A 234 3.30 8.57 -14.89
CA PHE A 234 3.02 7.15 -15.17
C PHE A 234 1.56 6.75 -14.94
N LEU A 235 0.71 7.62 -14.37
CA LEU A 235 -0.74 7.39 -14.29
C LEU A 235 -1.42 7.33 -15.67
N ARG A 236 -0.72 7.73 -16.73
CA ARG A 236 -1.15 7.62 -18.13
C ARG A 236 -0.32 6.63 -18.94
N ASP A 237 0.45 5.76 -18.29
CA ASP A 237 1.19 4.70 -18.98
C ASP A 237 0.23 3.79 -19.77
N PRO A 238 0.59 3.31 -20.98
CA PRO A 238 -0.26 2.40 -21.72
C PRO A 238 -0.58 1.09 -20.98
N ALA A 239 0.32 0.61 -20.11
CA ALA A 239 0.14 -0.62 -19.36
C ALA A 239 -0.59 -0.38 -18.03
N ALA A 240 -1.64 -1.18 -17.76
CA ALA A 240 -2.51 -0.99 -16.59
C ALA A 240 -1.77 -1.24 -15.27
N GLU A 241 -0.87 -2.22 -15.25
CA GLU A 241 -0.03 -2.55 -14.11
C GLU A 241 0.91 -1.40 -13.70
N VAL A 242 1.40 -0.63 -14.68
CA VAL A 242 2.25 0.56 -14.42
C VAL A 242 1.41 1.69 -13.84
N ARG A 243 0.22 1.94 -14.40
CA ARG A 243 -0.72 2.94 -13.85
C ARG A 243 -1.09 2.62 -12.41
N HIS A 244 -1.36 1.36 -12.09
CA HIS A 244 -1.67 0.92 -10.74
C HIS A 244 -0.51 1.14 -9.77
N ALA A 245 0.71 0.75 -10.16
CA ALA A 245 1.90 1.00 -9.34
C ALA A 245 2.17 2.50 -9.14
N ALA A 246 1.97 3.32 -10.16
CA ALA A 246 2.08 4.78 -10.06
C ALA A 246 1.03 5.37 -9.10
N ALA A 247 -0.21 4.88 -9.16
CA ALA A 247 -1.29 5.30 -8.29
C ALA A 247 -1.00 4.97 -6.81
N GLU A 248 -0.47 3.77 -6.53
CA GLU A 248 -0.02 3.40 -5.18
C GLU A 248 1.20 4.22 -4.72
N ALA A 249 2.18 4.41 -5.61
CA ALA A 249 3.41 5.15 -5.30
C ALA A 249 3.14 6.64 -5.02
N VAL A 250 2.21 7.26 -5.75
CA VAL A 250 1.79 8.66 -5.52
C VAL A 250 1.14 8.84 -4.16
N LEU A 251 0.37 7.86 -3.70
CA LEU A 251 -0.29 7.89 -2.39
C LEU A 251 0.63 7.49 -1.22
N TRP A 252 1.87 7.08 -1.49
CA TRP A 252 2.87 6.94 -0.44
C TRP A 252 3.18 8.30 0.18
N ASP A 253 2.92 8.46 1.48
CA ASP A 253 2.92 9.77 2.16
C ASP A 253 1.94 10.76 1.49
N GLY A 254 0.70 10.28 1.28
CA GLY A 254 -0.33 10.95 0.48
C GLY A 254 -0.62 12.39 0.91
N ASP A 255 -0.62 12.72 2.20
CA ASP A 255 -0.85 14.10 2.68
C ASP A 255 0.19 15.08 2.14
N ARG A 256 1.47 14.65 2.08
CA ARG A 256 2.56 15.47 1.57
C ARG A 256 2.59 15.52 0.04
N ARG A 257 2.25 14.41 -0.62
CA ARG A 257 2.39 14.26 -2.07
C ARG A 257 1.18 14.70 -2.87
N TRP A 258 -0.01 14.65 -2.29
CA TRP A 258 -1.24 14.99 -2.99
C TRP A 258 -1.18 16.35 -3.70
N PRO A 259 -0.69 17.44 -3.08
CA PRO A 259 -0.60 18.75 -3.76
C PRO A 259 0.23 18.71 -5.05
N LEU A 260 1.24 17.83 -5.12
CA LEU A 260 2.15 17.68 -6.27
C LEU A 260 1.55 16.79 -7.35
N ALA A 261 0.83 15.74 -6.94
CA ALA A 261 0.25 14.77 -7.86
C ALA A 261 -1.18 15.11 -8.31
N ARG A 262 -1.84 16.10 -7.68
CA ARG A 262 -3.23 16.49 -7.94
C ARG A 262 -3.52 16.72 -9.41
N THR A 263 -2.68 17.49 -10.10
CA THR A 263 -2.88 17.82 -11.52
C THR A 263 -2.73 16.58 -12.41
N PRO A 264 -1.62 15.81 -12.34
CA PRO A 264 -1.51 14.53 -13.07
C PRO A 264 -2.63 13.53 -12.78
N VAL A 265 -3.09 13.43 -11.53
CA VAL A 265 -4.21 12.55 -11.15
C VAL A 265 -5.50 12.98 -11.85
N ARG A 266 -5.82 14.28 -11.81
CA ARG A 266 -6.99 14.81 -12.52
C ARG A 266 -6.90 14.57 -14.02
N GLU A 267 -5.74 14.81 -14.63
CA GLU A 267 -5.51 14.54 -16.05
C GLU A 267 -5.71 13.06 -16.39
N ALA A 268 -5.21 12.15 -15.56
CA ALA A 268 -5.37 10.71 -15.75
C ALA A 268 -6.84 10.27 -15.63
N LEU A 269 -7.59 10.82 -14.67
CA LEU A 269 -9.04 10.56 -14.53
C LEU A 269 -9.85 11.11 -15.72
N ALA A 270 -9.43 12.25 -16.27
CA ALA A 270 -10.08 12.91 -17.39
C ALA A 270 -9.73 12.32 -18.77
N ASP A 271 -8.71 11.46 -18.87
CA ASP A 271 -8.28 10.88 -20.14
C ASP A 271 -9.35 9.92 -20.72
N PRO A 272 -9.93 10.22 -21.90
CA PRO A 272 -10.92 9.35 -22.54
C PRO A 272 -10.40 7.96 -22.89
N LYS A 273 -9.09 7.80 -23.13
CA LYS A 273 -8.50 6.49 -23.42
C LYS A 273 -8.55 5.56 -22.21
N LEU A 274 -8.62 6.14 -21.01
CA LEU A 274 -8.66 5.44 -19.74
C LEU A 274 -10.09 5.40 -19.15
N ALA A 275 -11.11 5.77 -19.93
CA ALA A 275 -12.50 5.81 -19.45
C ALA A 275 -12.99 4.46 -18.90
N ALA A 276 -12.47 3.35 -19.43
CA ALA A 276 -12.82 1.99 -19.03
C ALA A 276 -11.95 1.41 -17.91
N ASP A 277 -10.91 2.11 -17.44
CA ASP A 277 -9.99 1.60 -16.41
C ASP A 277 -10.62 1.44 -15.03
N GLY A 278 -11.83 1.98 -14.84
CA GLY A 278 -12.49 1.98 -13.54
C GLY A 278 -11.82 2.90 -12.52
N PRO A 279 -11.83 2.54 -11.21
CA PRO A 279 -11.26 3.35 -10.13
C PRO A 279 -9.73 3.44 -10.24
N LEU A 280 -9.16 4.60 -9.90
CA LEU A 280 -7.71 4.81 -10.00
C LEU A 280 -6.92 4.16 -8.85
N PHE A 281 -7.45 4.23 -7.63
CA PHE A 281 -6.74 3.82 -6.41
C PHE A 281 -7.26 2.47 -5.90
N VAL A 282 -6.79 1.39 -6.53
CA VAL A 282 -7.28 0.02 -6.26
C VAL A 282 -6.49 -0.72 -5.15
N GLY A 283 -5.59 -0.05 -4.42
CA GLY A 283 -4.82 -0.75 -3.38
C GLY A 283 -4.25 0.05 -2.22
N SER A 284 -4.51 1.35 -2.15
CA SER A 284 -3.89 2.27 -1.20
C SER A 284 -4.43 2.17 0.23
N ALA A 285 -3.57 2.49 1.20
CA ALA A 285 -3.81 2.48 2.65
C ALA A 285 -4.76 3.59 3.16
N GLY A 286 -5.60 4.17 2.29
CA GLY A 286 -6.37 5.38 2.59
C GLY A 286 -6.11 6.50 1.58
N LEU A 287 -7.14 7.31 1.31
CA LEU A 287 -6.98 8.57 0.60
C LEU A 287 -6.78 9.70 1.63
N PRO A 288 -5.82 10.62 1.40
CA PRO A 288 -5.69 11.80 2.25
C PRO A 288 -6.94 12.66 2.15
N ALA A 289 -7.28 13.40 3.20
CA ALA A 289 -8.53 14.18 3.25
C ALA A 289 -8.64 15.19 2.10
N ALA A 290 -7.51 15.80 1.70
CA ALA A 290 -7.45 16.69 0.54
C ALA A 290 -7.80 15.98 -0.78
N ALA A 291 -7.38 14.71 -0.95
CA ALA A 291 -7.75 13.93 -2.13
C ALA A 291 -9.23 13.57 -2.15
N VAL A 292 -9.80 13.23 -1.00
CA VAL A 292 -11.24 12.97 -0.90
C VAL A 292 -12.03 14.23 -1.28
N ALA A 293 -11.65 15.40 -0.77
CA ALA A 293 -12.28 16.67 -1.12
C ALA A 293 -12.19 16.99 -2.62
N ASP A 294 -11.01 16.83 -3.22
CA ASP A 294 -10.83 17.04 -4.67
C ASP A 294 -11.63 16.03 -5.51
N LEU A 295 -11.65 14.75 -5.15
CA LEU A 295 -12.43 13.72 -5.85
C LEU A 295 -13.94 13.97 -5.73
N MET A 296 -14.42 14.47 -4.59
CA MET A 296 -15.82 14.87 -4.43
C MET A 296 -16.15 16.06 -5.35
N ALA A 297 -15.27 17.06 -5.45
CA ALA A 297 -15.46 18.16 -6.38
C ALA A 297 -15.43 17.68 -7.84
N TRP A 298 -14.50 16.79 -8.20
CA TRP A 298 -14.40 16.27 -9.57
C TRP A 298 -15.55 15.34 -9.95
N ALA A 299 -16.23 14.71 -8.98
CA ALA A 299 -17.40 13.87 -9.22
C ALA A 299 -18.60 14.63 -9.82
N GLU A 300 -18.62 15.97 -9.74
CA GLU A 300 -19.60 16.82 -10.44
C GLU A 300 -19.24 17.11 -11.90
N GLU A 301 -17.99 16.85 -12.29
CA GLU A 301 -17.51 17.12 -13.63
C GLU A 301 -18.03 16.09 -14.66
N ARG A 302 -17.93 16.45 -15.94
CA ARG A 302 -18.43 15.59 -17.02
C ARG A 302 -17.59 14.30 -17.13
N PRO A 303 -18.17 13.20 -17.64
CA PRO A 303 -17.42 11.98 -17.94
C PRO A 303 -16.26 12.23 -18.93
N PRO A 304 -15.12 11.50 -18.81
CA PRO A 304 -14.91 10.37 -17.90
C PRO A 304 -14.49 10.77 -16.48
N LEU A 305 -14.08 12.03 -16.24
CA LEU A 305 -13.54 12.50 -14.97
C LEU A 305 -14.49 12.25 -13.80
N GLY A 306 -15.74 12.75 -13.89
CA GLY A 306 -16.69 12.61 -12.79
C GLY A 306 -17.03 11.16 -12.47
N THR A 307 -17.30 10.35 -13.49
CA THR A 307 -17.58 8.92 -13.32
C THR A 307 -16.42 8.19 -12.64
N ARG A 308 -15.17 8.43 -13.07
CA ARG A 308 -14.01 7.75 -12.49
C ARG A 308 -13.66 8.27 -11.10
N ALA A 309 -13.90 9.56 -10.81
CA ALA A 309 -13.76 10.10 -9.46
C ALA A 309 -14.75 9.43 -8.49
N VAL A 310 -16.02 9.27 -8.91
CA VAL A 310 -17.04 8.53 -8.15
C VAL A 310 -16.59 7.09 -7.90
N LEU A 311 -16.21 6.35 -8.93
CA LEU A 311 -15.74 4.97 -8.79
C LEU A 311 -14.55 4.86 -7.83
N THR A 312 -13.62 5.81 -7.90
CA THR A 312 -12.44 5.85 -7.03
C THR A 312 -12.82 6.05 -5.56
N LEU A 313 -13.77 6.95 -5.25
CA LEU A 313 -14.28 7.14 -3.90
C LEU A 313 -15.04 5.90 -3.40
N VAL A 314 -15.92 5.33 -4.23
CA VAL A 314 -16.72 4.16 -3.90
C VAL A 314 -15.82 2.95 -3.58
N GLU A 315 -14.78 2.73 -4.38
CA GLU A 315 -13.82 1.65 -4.13
C GLU A 315 -13.07 1.84 -2.80
N GLN A 316 -12.70 3.08 -2.47
CA GLN A 316 -12.06 3.38 -1.19
C GLN A 316 -13.00 3.11 0.00
N TYR A 317 -14.27 3.51 -0.10
CA TYR A 317 -15.26 3.26 0.94
C TYR A 317 -15.62 1.79 1.07
N HIS A 318 -15.71 1.07 -0.05
CA HIS A 318 -15.92 -0.37 -0.08
C HIS A 318 -14.86 -1.12 0.73
N ARG A 319 -13.57 -0.80 0.52
CA ARG A 319 -12.48 -1.37 1.33
C ARG A 319 -12.59 -1.01 2.80
N GLY A 320 -12.85 0.27 3.11
CA GLY A 320 -13.00 0.70 4.49
C GLY A 320 -14.08 -0.07 5.26
N MET A 321 -15.18 -0.44 4.58
CA MET A 321 -16.21 -1.29 5.16
C MET A 321 -15.82 -2.77 5.24
N ALA A 322 -15.12 -3.29 4.23
CA ALA A 322 -14.65 -4.68 4.21
C ALA A 322 -13.60 -4.96 5.29
N ASP A 323 -12.69 -4.01 5.54
CA ASP A 323 -11.64 -4.12 6.54
C ASP A 323 -12.19 -4.06 7.98
N GLY A 324 -13.38 -3.47 8.18
CA GLY A 324 -14.05 -3.39 9.48
C GLY A 324 -13.36 -2.49 10.52
N GLY A 325 -12.29 -1.78 10.16
CA GLY A 325 -11.52 -0.92 11.07
C GLY A 325 -12.25 0.36 11.50
N ARG A 326 -13.34 0.74 10.81
CA ARG A 326 -14.14 1.94 11.05
C ARG A 326 -15.63 1.61 11.17
N PRO A 327 -16.13 1.20 12.36
CA PRO A 327 -17.53 0.80 12.53
C PRO A 327 -18.54 1.93 12.28
N GLU A 328 -18.11 3.18 12.39
CA GLU A 328 -18.91 4.38 12.12
C GLU A 328 -19.10 4.68 10.62
N LEU A 329 -18.26 4.09 9.76
CA LEU A 329 -18.23 4.40 8.32
C LEU A 329 -19.59 4.21 7.63
N PRO A 330 -20.38 3.13 7.84
CA PRO A 330 -21.69 3.00 7.21
C PRO A 330 -22.64 4.16 7.54
N SER A 331 -22.60 4.66 8.77
CA SER A 331 -23.42 5.80 9.21
C SER A 331 -22.96 7.11 8.56
N GLU A 332 -21.64 7.32 8.44
CA GLU A 332 -21.07 8.47 7.72
C GLU A 332 -21.46 8.44 6.23
N LEU A 333 -21.37 7.27 5.58
CA LEU A 333 -21.76 7.12 4.18
C LEU A 333 -23.25 7.33 3.97
N ALA A 334 -24.10 6.90 4.91
CA ALA A 334 -25.53 7.17 4.86
C ALA A 334 -25.83 8.67 4.97
N GLN A 335 -25.10 9.41 5.82
CA GLN A 335 -25.20 10.87 5.91
C GLN A 335 -24.76 11.52 4.60
N LEU A 336 -23.61 11.14 4.06
CA LEU A 336 -23.08 11.67 2.80
C LEU A 336 -24.01 11.38 1.61
N MET A 337 -24.59 10.18 1.55
CA MET A 337 -25.59 9.77 0.56
C MET A 337 -26.85 10.66 0.59
N LEU A 338 -27.28 11.13 1.77
CA LEU A 338 -28.47 11.98 1.92
C LEU A 338 -28.16 13.48 1.80
N ALA A 339 -26.91 13.87 1.92
CA ALA A 339 -26.50 15.27 1.91
C ALA A 339 -26.68 15.90 0.51
N SER A 340 -27.26 17.10 0.45
CA SER A 340 -27.65 17.75 -0.80
C SER A 340 -26.47 18.32 -1.58
N GLU A 341 -25.37 18.62 -0.88
CA GLU A 341 -24.09 19.03 -1.43
C GLU A 341 -23.27 17.89 -2.04
N THR A 342 -23.66 16.63 -1.80
CA THR A 342 -22.93 15.49 -2.37
C THR A 342 -23.32 15.30 -3.84
N PRO A 343 -22.36 15.06 -4.75
CA PRO A 343 -22.64 14.86 -6.17
C PRO A 343 -23.65 13.74 -6.40
N THR A 344 -24.70 13.97 -7.21
CA THR A 344 -25.81 13.01 -7.41
C THR A 344 -25.32 11.62 -7.83
N GLY A 345 -24.33 11.55 -8.73
CA GLY A 345 -23.75 10.27 -9.16
C GLY A 345 -23.07 9.51 -8.00
N LEU A 346 -22.32 10.22 -7.15
CA LEU A 346 -21.72 9.62 -5.95
C LEU A 346 -22.78 9.10 -5.00
N ARG A 347 -23.84 9.88 -4.76
CA ARG A 347 -24.92 9.50 -3.84
C ARG A 347 -25.58 8.18 -4.25
N VAL A 348 -25.88 8.00 -5.54
CA VAL A 348 -26.47 6.74 -6.06
C VAL A 348 -25.52 5.56 -5.86
N GLU A 349 -24.23 5.73 -6.12
CA GLU A 349 -23.24 4.66 -5.93
C GLU A 349 -23.00 4.35 -4.45
N LEU A 350 -23.06 5.34 -3.55
CA LEU A 350 -23.04 5.12 -2.10
C LEU A 350 -24.27 4.33 -1.63
N ALA A 351 -25.45 4.60 -2.19
CA ALA A 351 -26.65 3.83 -1.90
C ALA A 351 -26.52 2.37 -2.36
N ALA A 352 -25.97 2.15 -3.57
CA ALA A 352 -25.66 0.82 -4.08
C ALA A 352 -24.67 0.08 -3.16
N LEU A 353 -23.62 0.78 -2.74
CA LEU A 353 -22.62 0.23 -1.83
C LEU A 353 -23.24 -0.14 -0.47
N LEU A 354 -24.06 0.73 0.15
CA LEU A 354 -24.75 0.43 1.40
C LEU A 354 -25.72 -0.75 1.27
N ARG A 355 -26.41 -0.88 0.14
CA ARG A 355 -27.27 -2.03 -0.17
C ARG A 355 -26.45 -3.33 -0.24
N ASP A 356 -25.32 -3.31 -0.94
CA ASP A 356 -24.47 -4.50 -1.14
C ASP A 356 -23.89 -5.01 0.19
N HIS A 357 -23.72 -4.14 1.19
CA HIS A 357 -23.34 -4.49 2.56
C HIS A 357 -24.52 -4.69 3.53
N HIS A 358 -25.76 -4.72 3.04
CA HIS A 358 -26.98 -4.83 3.86
C HIS A 358 -27.11 -3.77 4.96
N ARG A 359 -26.64 -2.54 4.69
CA ARG A 359 -26.69 -1.38 5.59
C ARG A 359 -27.79 -0.38 5.25
N LEU A 360 -28.51 -0.61 4.16
CA LEU A 360 -29.62 0.25 3.74
C LEU A 360 -30.91 -0.11 4.49
N THR A 361 -31.28 0.70 5.49
CA THR A 361 -32.47 0.48 6.33
C THR A 361 -33.76 1.01 5.67
N PRO A 362 -34.94 0.55 6.09
CA PRO A 362 -36.21 1.10 5.59
C PRO A 362 -36.37 2.61 5.80
N ASP A 363 -35.89 3.16 6.93
CA ASP A 363 -35.88 4.61 7.19
C ASP A 363 -34.98 5.38 6.21
N LEU A 364 -33.83 4.81 5.80
CA LEU A 364 -33.00 5.42 4.77
C LEU A 364 -33.68 5.39 3.40
N LEU A 365 -34.34 4.28 3.06
CA LEU A 365 -35.10 4.16 1.81
C LEU A 365 -36.23 5.19 1.74
N ASP A 366 -37.01 5.34 2.82
CA ASP A 366 -38.07 6.35 2.92
C ASP A 366 -37.51 7.76 2.66
N ARG A 367 -36.41 8.14 3.34
CA ARG A 367 -35.73 9.43 3.13
C ARG A 367 -35.22 9.61 1.70
N MET A 368 -34.74 8.55 1.05
CA MET A 368 -34.28 8.59 -0.34
C MET A 368 -35.42 8.79 -1.35
N THR A 369 -36.67 8.47 -0.98
CA THR A 369 -37.84 8.66 -1.83
C THR A 369 -38.44 10.07 -1.78
N ASN A 370 -38.04 10.88 -0.79
CA ASN A 370 -38.51 12.25 -0.60
C ASN A 370 -38.36 13.12 -1.86
N MET A 371 -39.25 14.09 -2.01
CA MET A 371 -39.31 14.96 -3.20
C MET A 371 -38.10 15.89 -3.36
N ASP A 372 -37.35 16.15 -2.29
CA ASP A 372 -36.11 16.92 -2.29
C ASP A 372 -34.91 16.12 -2.84
N GLN A 373 -35.07 14.81 -3.00
CA GLN A 373 -34.04 13.92 -3.51
C GLN A 373 -34.00 13.92 -5.06
N PRO A 374 -32.80 13.80 -5.66
CA PRO A 374 -32.69 13.77 -7.11
C PRO A 374 -33.34 12.52 -7.71
N ALA A 375 -33.87 12.64 -8.93
CA ALA A 375 -34.64 11.58 -9.59
C ALA A 375 -33.94 10.20 -9.62
N PRO A 376 -32.63 10.09 -9.91
CA PRO A 376 -31.92 8.80 -9.87
C PRO A 376 -31.88 8.15 -8.49
N MET A 377 -31.81 8.95 -7.41
CA MET A 377 -31.81 8.44 -6.05
C MET A 377 -33.17 7.84 -5.68
N ARG A 378 -34.24 8.59 -5.99
CA ARG A 378 -35.63 8.15 -5.77
C ARG A 378 -35.95 6.89 -6.57
N LEU A 379 -35.47 6.83 -7.81
CA LEU A 379 -35.60 5.66 -8.67
C LEU A 379 -34.92 4.43 -8.05
N PHE A 380 -33.68 4.59 -7.58
CA PHE A 380 -32.93 3.52 -6.94
C PHE A 380 -33.64 3.01 -5.67
N ALA A 381 -34.13 3.92 -4.81
CA ALA A 381 -34.86 3.55 -3.60
C ALA A 381 -36.14 2.76 -3.93
N ALA A 382 -36.95 3.25 -4.87
CA ALA A 382 -38.17 2.57 -5.30
C ALA A 382 -37.89 1.18 -5.88
N GLU A 383 -36.81 1.02 -6.65
CA GLU A 383 -36.40 -0.30 -7.15
C GLU A 383 -36.05 -1.26 -6.00
N VAL A 384 -35.31 -0.80 -4.99
CA VAL A 384 -34.93 -1.62 -3.83
C VAL A 384 -36.18 -2.01 -3.02
N MET A 385 -37.10 -1.07 -2.78
CA MET A 385 -38.36 -1.33 -2.08
C MET A 385 -39.21 -2.37 -2.82
N LEU A 386 -39.41 -2.20 -4.14
CA LEU A 386 -40.23 -3.11 -4.94
C LEU A 386 -39.63 -4.50 -5.12
N ARG A 387 -38.30 -4.64 -5.00
CA ARG A 387 -37.66 -5.96 -4.95
C ARG A 387 -37.89 -6.67 -3.63
N ALA A 388 -37.96 -5.92 -2.53
CA ALA A 388 -38.28 -6.49 -1.22
C ALA A 388 -39.76 -6.86 -1.13
N ASP A 389 -40.64 -5.99 -1.62
CA ASP A 389 -42.09 -6.23 -1.74
C ASP A 389 -42.63 -5.63 -3.06
N PRO A 390 -42.99 -6.45 -4.06
CA PRO A 390 -43.57 -5.98 -5.32
C PRO A 390 -44.87 -5.17 -5.17
N ASN A 391 -45.54 -5.23 -4.01
CA ASN A 391 -46.77 -4.49 -3.72
C ASN A 391 -46.53 -3.24 -2.84
N ASP A 392 -45.27 -2.86 -2.61
CA ASP A 392 -44.93 -1.66 -1.85
C ASP A 392 -45.55 -0.41 -2.51
N ALA A 393 -46.52 0.18 -1.81
CA ALA A 393 -47.30 1.30 -2.33
C ALA A 393 -46.44 2.55 -2.54
N ASP A 394 -45.49 2.80 -1.63
CA ASP A 394 -44.60 3.97 -1.68
C ASP A 394 -43.64 3.85 -2.87
N GLY A 395 -43.06 2.67 -3.09
CA GLY A 395 -42.23 2.39 -4.25
C GLY A 395 -42.98 2.59 -5.57
N ILE A 396 -44.23 2.10 -5.67
CA ILE A 396 -45.08 2.31 -6.85
C ILE A 396 -45.37 3.79 -7.06
N ASP A 397 -45.73 4.52 -6.01
CA ASP A 397 -46.11 5.93 -6.12
C ASP A 397 -44.92 6.83 -6.47
N VAL A 398 -43.73 6.51 -5.97
CA VAL A 398 -42.48 7.17 -6.40
C VAL A 398 -42.24 6.94 -7.90
N LEU A 399 -42.35 5.71 -8.40
CA LEU A 399 -42.20 5.42 -9.83
C LEU A 399 -43.23 6.16 -10.68
N ARG A 400 -44.49 6.24 -10.23
CA ARG A 400 -45.54 7.02 -10.92
C ARG A 400 -45.21 8.51 -10.95
N GLY A 401 -44.73 9.06 -9.83
CA GLY A 401 -44.30 10.45 -9.74
C GLY A 401 -43.17 10.74 -10.73
N LEU A 402 -42.13 9.90 -10.74
CA LEU A 402 -40.98 10.02 -11.64
C LEU A 402 -41.36 9.85 -13.12
N ALA A 403 -42.27 8.92 -13.44
CA ALA A 403 -42.73 8.65 -14.81
C ALA A 403 -43.48 9.81 -15.47
N ARG A 404 -44.02 10.75 -14.67
CA ARG A 404 -44.70 11.95 -15.20
C ARG A 404 -43.73 13.04 -15.66
N HIS A 405 -42.44 12.95 -15.30
CA HIS A 405 -41.45 13.89 -15.80
C HIS A 405 -41.15 13.65 -17.28
N PRO A 406 -40.94 14.70 -18.09
CA PRO A 406 -40.64 14.57 -19.52
C PRO A 406 -39.18 14.15 -19.78
N ASN A 407 -38.65 13.19 -19.02
CA ASN A 407 -37.31 12.62 -19.19
C ASN A 407 -37.41 11.19 -19.74
N ARG A 408 -37.06 11.03 -21.00
CA ARG A 408 -37.16 9.75 -21.70
C ARG A 408 -36.19 8.69 -21.18
N GLU A 409 -34.99 9.09 -20.77
CA GLU A 409 -34.01 8.17 -20.19
C GLU A 409 -34.54 7.58 -18.88
N LEU A 410 -35.06 8.44 -18.01
CA LEU A 410 -35.70 8.03 -16.77
C LEU A 410 -36.90 7.11 -17.03
N ALA A 411 -37.75 7.43 -18.01
CA ALA A 411 -38.89 6.60 -18.38
C ALA A 411 -38.46 5.19 -18.86
N VAL A 412 -37.36 5.08 -19.61
CA VAL A 412 -36.83 3.77 -20.03
C VAL A 412 -36.33 2.96 -18.83
N GLN A 413 -35.63 3.60 -17.88
CA GLN A 413 -35.17 2.93 -16.65
C GLN A 413 -36.34 2.46 -15.79
N ILE A 414 -37.37 3.31 -15.59
CA ILE A 414 -38.62 2.93 -14.91
C ILE A 414 -39.26 1.74 -15.62
N GLY A 415 -39.32 1.76 -16.96
CA GLY A 415 -39.85 0.65 -17.72
C GLY A 415 -39.07 -0.66 -17.51
N GLY A 416 -37.74 -0.58 -17.40
CA GLY A 416 -36.90 -1.71 -17.02
C GLY A 416 -37.28 -2.28 -15.65
N ILE A 417 -37.47 -1.42 -14.64
CA ILE A 417 -37.88 -1.83 -13.30
C ILE A 417 -39.27 -2.47 -13.31
N LEU A 418 -40.26 -1.83 -13.93
CA LEU A 418 -41.63 -2.33 -14.03
C LEU A 418 -41.69 -3.69 -14.73
N GLN A 419 -40.91 -3.89 -15.79
CA GLN A 419 -40.90 -5.17 -16.49
C GLN A 419 -40.15 -6.26 -15.73
N ASN A 420 -39.01 -5.93 -15.11
CA ASN A 420 -38.16 -6.92 -14.43
C ASN A 420 -38.64 -7.27 -13.02
N VAL A 421 -39.26 -6.33 -12.31
CA VAL A 421 -39.70 -6.49 -10.91
C VAL A 421 -41.19 -6.80 -10.83
N LEU A 422 -42.03 -6.12 -11.62
CA LEU A 422 -43.50 -6.28 -11.57
C LEU A 422 -44.06 -7.13 -12.72
N GLY A 423 -43.25 -7.59 -13.67
CA GLY A 423 -43.69 -8.43 -14.79
C GLY A 423 -44.55 -7.72 -15.84
N LEU A 424 -44.53 -6.38 -15.89
CA LEU A 424 -45.30 -5.60 -16.86
C LEU A 424 -44.64 -5.61 -18.25
N ASP A 425 -45.38 -6.02 -19.29
CA ASP A 425 -44.83 -6.04 -20.65
C ASP A 425 -44.78 -4.64 -21.28
N LEU A 426 -43.59 -4.03 -21.24
CA LEU A 426 -43.35 -2.73 -21.82
C LEU A 426 -42.68 -2.81 -23.20
N GLY A 427 -42.50 -4.02 -23.74
CA GLY A 427 -41.81 -4.25 -25.01
C GLY A 427 -40.29 -4.15 -24.92
N LEU A 428 -39.71 -4.23 -23.71
CA LEU A 428 -38.27 -4.37 -23.55
C LEU A 428 -37.87 -5.83 -23.74
N VAL A 429 -36.66 -6.08 -24.27
CA VAL A 429 -36.13 -7.44 -24.36
C VAL A 429 -35.77 -7.91 -22.95
N ALA A 430 -36.33 -9.03 -22.50
CA ALA A 430 -36.08 -9.55 -21.15
C ALA A 430 -34.58 -9.86 -20.95
N GLY A 431 -33.94 -9.15 -20.02
CA GLY A 431 -32.49 -9.27 -19.77
C GLY A 431 -31.59 -8.67 -20.86
N GLY A 432 -32.16 -8.02 -21.87
CA GLY A 432 -31.40 -7.28 -22.87
C GLY A 432 -31.01 -5.88 -22.39
N PRO A 433 -30.06 -5.21 -23.07
CA PRO A 433 -29.72 -3.83 -22.78
C PRO A 433 -30.92 -2.90 -22.99
N LEU A 434 -31.03 -1.87 -22.15
CA LEU A 434 -32.06 -0.85 -22.32
C LEU A 434 -31.87 -0.11 -23.66
N PRO A 435 -32.97 0.22 -24.37
CA PRO A 435 -32.87 0.92 -25.64
C PRO A 435 -32.25 2.32 -25.45
N ALA A 436 -31.43 2.74 -26.40
CA ALA A 436 -30.83 4.08 -26.38
C ALA A 436 -31.92 5.16 -26.27
N PRO A 437 -31.77 6.20 -25.44
CA PRO A 437 -32.82 7.21 -25.22
C PRO A 437 -33.32 7.88 -26.51
N ALA A 438 -32.47 8.05 -27.51
CA ALA A 438 -32.87 8.65 -28.80
C ALA A 438 -33.69 7.69 -29.71
N SER A 439 -33.80 6.41 -29.38
CA SER A 439 -34.44 5.40 -30.24
C SER A 439 -35.97 5.45 -30.24
N LYS A 440 -36.58 4.92 -31.31
CA LYS A 440 -38.03 4.74 -31.40
C LYS A 440 -38.57 3.82 -30.29
N ALA A 441 -37.82 2.75 -29.96
CA ALA A 441 -38.16 1.84 -28.89
C ALA A 441 -38.24 2.56 -27.53
N ALA A 442 -37.27 3.44 -27.22
CA ALA A 442 -37.30 4.25 -26.00
C ALA A 442 -38.53 5.19 -25.95
N ALA A 443 -38.94 5.77 -27.10
CA ALA A 443 -40.14 6.60 -27.18
C ALA A 443 -41.44 5.80 -26.97
N GLU A 444 -41.51 4.55 -27.46
CA GLU A 444 -42.62 3.64 -27.21
C GLU A 444 -42.72 3.24 -25.74
N VAL A 445 -41.60 2.85 -25.13
CA VAL A 445 -41.51 2.53 -23.69
C VAL A 445 -41.95 3.73 -22.85
N ALA A 446 -41.45 4.94 -23.16
CA ALA A 446 -41.82 6.15 -22.43
C ALA A 446 -43.33 6.46 -22.50
N ARG A 447 -43.98 6.23 -23.66
CA ARG A 447 -45.45 6.38 -23.78
C ARG A 447 -46.21 5.39 -22.91
N LYS A 448 -45.78 4.12 -22.90
CA LYS A 448 -46.40 3.08 -22.06
C LYS A 448 -46.22 3.36 -20.57
N VAL A 449 -45.03 3.78 -20.17
CA VAL A 449 -44.71 4.15 -18.77
C VAL A 449 -45.53 5.36 -18.31
N LEU A 450 -45.70 6.37 -19.17
CA LEU A 450 -46.58 7.52 -18.88
C LEU A 450 -48.06 7.10 -18.78
N GLY A 451 -48.53 6.23 -19.68
CA GLY A 451 -49.88 5.66 -19.62
C GLY A 451 -50.12 4.94 -18.30
N TRP A 452 -49.18 4.07 -17.89
CA TRP A 452 -49.20 3.36 -16.61
C TRP A 452 -49.23 4.32 -15.41
N ALA A 453 -48.43 5.38 -15.43
CA ALA A 453 -48.40 6.38 -14.36
C ALA A 453 -49.70 7.18 -14.21
N ASN A 454 -50.53 7.20 -15.27
CA ASN A 454 -51.86 7.81 -15.30
C ASN A 454 -52.99 6.79 -15.07
N GLY A 455 -52.67 5.57 -14.64
CA GLY A 455 -53.64 4.53 -14.29
C GLY A 455 -54.11 3.67 -15.47
N GLN A 456 -53.51 3.80 -16.66
CA GLN A 456 -53.77 2.85 -17.75
C GLN A 456 -53.12 1.51 -17.40
N ARG A 457 -53.89 0.41 -17.48
CA ARG A 457 -53.34 -0.92 -17.30
C ARG A 457 -52.61 -1.34 -18.58
N PRO A 458 -51.31 -1.62 -18.56
CA PRO A 458 -50.62 -2.17 -19.74
C PRO A 458 -51.20 -3.54 -20.09
N ASP A 459 -51.31 -3.84 -21.38
CA ASP A 459 -51.86 -5.09 -21.88
C ASP A 459 -51.01 -6.29 -21.41
N GLY A 460 -51.64 -7.21 -20.67
CA GLY A 460 -51.06 -8.50 -20.26
C GLY A 460 -50.10 -8.41 -19.06
N GLN A 461 -50.51 -8.95 -17.92
CA GLN A 461 -49.56 -9.32 -16.86
C GLN A 461 -48.86 -10.62 -17.28
N ARG A 462 -47.54 -10.58 -17.45
CA ARG A 462 -46.76 -11.82 -17.48
C ARG A 462 -46.61 -12.32 -16.04
N PRO A 463 -46.55 -13.63 -15.79
CA PRO A 463 -46.23 -14.13 -14.47
C PRO A 463 -44.92 -13.50 -13.99
N THR A 464 -44.91 -12.97 -12.76
CA THR A 464 -43.76 -12.27 -12.18
C THR A 464 -42.53 -13.17 -12.29
N PRO A 465 -41.45 -12.72 -12.96
CA PRO A 465 -40.25 -13.54 -13.05
C PRO A 465 -39.68 -13.81 -11.64
N PRO A 466 -39.03 -14.96 -11.42
CA PRO A 466 -38.34 -15.21 -10.16
C PRO A 466 -37.34 -14.08 -9.89
N SER A 467 -37.17 -13.72 -8.61
CA SER A 467 -36.29 -12.64 -8.17
C SER A 467 -34.91 -12.75 -8.81
N ARG A 468 -34.56 -11.79 -9.65
CA ARG A 468 -33.25 -11.71 -10.30
C ARG A 468 -32.29 -10.84 -9.48
N PRO A 469 -30.98 -11.11 -9.51
CA PRO A 469 -29.98 -10.12 -9.09
C PRO A 469 -30.20 -8.82 -9.87
N GLY A 470 -29.80 -7.69 -9.27
CA GLY A 470 -30.27 -6.38 -9.67
C GLY A 470 -30.08 -6.01 -11.14
N LEU A 471 -30.79 -4.98 -11.62
CA LEU A 471 -30.40 -4.28 -12.85
C LEU A 471 -28.92 -3.95 -12.65
N ALA A 472 -28.07 -4.59 -13.45
CA ALA A 472 -26.68 -4.22 -13.50
C ALA A 472 -26.69 -2.73 -13.83
N GLY A 473 -26.32 -1.90 -12.85
CA GLY A 473 -26.08 -0.50 -13.11
C GLY A 473 -25.07 -0.38 -14.24
N LEU A 474 -24.89 0.84 -14.76
CA LEU A 474 -23.94 1.18 -15.83
C LEU A 474 -22.49 0.60 -15.68
N ARG A 475 -22.17 -0.06 -14.57
CA ARG A 475 -21.00 -0.93 -14.32
C ARG A 475 -20.71 -1.96 -15.41
N GLU A 476 -21.70 -2.54 -16.08
CA GLU A 476 -21.47 -3.76 -16.88
C GLU A 476 -20.94 -3.56 -18.31
N THR A 477 -20.69 -2.33 -18.77
CA THR A 477 -20.26 -2.18 -20.18
C THR A 477 -18.80 -2.49 -20.46
N ASN A 478 -17.86 -2.61 -19.49
CA ASN A 478 -16.46 -2.98 -19.83
C ASN A 478 -15.54 -3.48 -18.68
N PHE A 479 -15.99 -3.64 -17.44
CA PHE A 479 -15.08 -3.97 -16.34
C PHE A 479 -14.95 -5.49 -16.13
N VAL A 480 -13.91 -6.09 -16.71
CA VAL A 480 -13.41 -7.41 -16.29
C VAL A 480 -12.48 -7.16 -15.10
N PRO A 481 -12.82 -7.59 -13.87
CA PRO A 481 -11.89 -7.45 -12.76
C PRO A 481 -10.60 -8.22 -13.09
N PRO A 482 -9.41 -7.65 -12.87
CA PRO A 482 -8.17 -8.39 -13.02
C PRO A 482 -8.20 -9.59 -12.06
N ALA A 483 -7.72 -10.74 -12.54
CA ALA A 483 -7.57 -11.94 -11.72
C ALA A 483 -6.84 -11.56 -10.42
N SER A 484 -7.53 -11.72 -9.29
CA SER A 484 -7.01 -11.37 -7.97
C SER A 484 -5.77 -12.20 -7.68
N ALA A 485 -4.60 -11.61 -7.89
CA ALA A 485 -3.36 -12.11 -7.33
C ALA A 485 -3.46 -12.01 -5.80
N GLU A 486 -3.38 -13.16 -5.12
CA GLU A 486 -3.26 -13.22 -3.66
C GLU A 486 -2.11 -12.31 -3.21
N ARG A 487 -2.44 -11.27 -2.44
CA ARG A 487 -1.44 -10.38 -1.86
C ARG A 487 -0.59 -11.16 -0.84
N PRO A 488 0.75 -11.08 -0.87
CA PRO A 488 1.56 -11.49 0.26
C PRO A 488 1.25 -10.56 1.44
N ARG A 489 0.98 -11.15 2.61
CA ARG A 489 0.86 -10.41 3.87
C ARG A 489 2.20 -9.77 4.18
N VAL A 490 2.28 -8.44 4.07
CA VAL A 490 3.41 -7.64 4.52
C VAL A 490 3.43 -7.71 6.05
N PHE A 491 4.54 -8.19 6.62
CA PHE A 491 4.84 -8.20 8.06
C PHE A 491 5.76 -7.04 8.43
#